data_AF-A0A5K1F8A2-F1
#
_entry.id   AF-A0A5K1F8A2-F1
#
_cell.length_a   1.000
_cell.length_b   1.000
_cell.length_c   1.000
_cell.angle_alpha   90.00
_cell.angle_beta   90.00
_cell.angle_gamma   90.00
#
_symmetry.space_group_name_H-M   'P 1'
#
loop_
_entity.id
_entity.type
_entity.pdbx_description
1 polymer ?
#
loop_
_entity_poly.entity_id
_entity_poly.type
_entity_poly.pdbx_seq_one_letter_code
_entity_poly.pdbx_strand_id
1 'polypeptide(L)'
;VLPSVSKKLRTTAAKEDTNLSEFQTELVHLAAVLNGDQVLSSFPDETSRRMSVKDGDEYVSGAVSRFMEASKEAKKLGADESAIVDMRSSLTTRKKLP
;
A
#
# COMPACT_ATOMS: atom_id res chain seq x y z
N VAL A 1 12.83 -2.62 22.56
CA VAL A 1 13.31 -3.69 21.66
C VAL A 1 12.15 -4.64 21.45
N LEU A 2 11.69 -4.84 20.21
CA LEU A 2 10.67 -5.85 19.91
C LEU A 2 11.31 -7.25 20.06
N PRO A 3 10.59 -8.25 20.59
CA PRO A 3 11.13 -9.59 20.75
C PRO A 3 11.53 -10.16 19.38
N SER A 4 12.75 -10.71 19.29
CA SER A 4 13.20 -11.38 18.07
C SER A 4 12.36 -12.64 17.86
N VAL A 5 11.73 -12.77 16.70
CA VAL A 5 10.99 -13.98 16.35
C VAL A 5 12.00 -15.08 16.01
N SER A 6 12.44 -15.82 17.02
CA SER A 6 13.48 -16.86 16.90
C SER A 6 12.95 -18.16 16.28
N LYS A 7 11.64 -18.28 16.07
CA LYS A 7 10.98 -19.50 15.58
C LYS A 7 10.07 -19.15 14.40
N LYS A 8 10.13 -19.93 13.32
CA LYS A 8 9.19 -19.79 12.20
C LYS A 8 7.75 -19.87 12.73
N LEU A 9 6.95 -18.84 12.47
CA LEU A 9 5.54 -18.77 12.87
C LEU A 9 4.64 -19.71 12.03
N ARG A 10 5.10 -20.10 10.83
CA ARG A 10 4.43 -21.03 9.93
C ARG A 10 5.26 -22.29 9.72
N THR A 11 4.58 -23.44 9.64
CA THR A 11 5.18 -24.74 9.30
C THR A 11 5.35 -24.94 7.79
N THR A 12 4.60 -24.20 6.98
CA THR A 12 4.57 -24.29 5.51
C THR A 12 5.15 -23.04 4.84
N ALA A 13 5.42 -23.13 3.52
CA ALA A 13 5.76 -21.98 2.67
C ALA A 13 4.60 -20.96 2.61
N ALA A 14 4.89 -19.71 2.23
CA ALA A 14 3.83 -18.75 1.93
C ALA A 14 3.12 -19.20 0.65
N LYS A 15 1.80 -19.05 0.60
CA LYS A 15 1.00 -19.35 -0.60
C LYS A 15 0.90 -18.09 -1.45
N GLU A 16 2.01 -17.73 -2.07
CA GLU A 16 2.16 -16.43 -2.75
C GLU A 16 1.22 -16.25 -3.93
N ASP A 17 0.91 -17.32 -4.65
CA ASP A 17 0.07 -17.28 -5.86
C ASP A 17 -1.44 -17.43 -5.59
N THR A 18 -1.86 -17.58 -4.33
CA THR A 18 -3.30 -17.67 -4.00
C THR A 18 -3.92 -16.29 -3.86
N ASN A 19 -5.25 -16.20 -4.03
CA ASN A 19 -5.98 -14.97 -3.76
C ASN A 19 -5.78 -14.49 -2.31
N LEU A 20 -5.94 -13.18 -2.11
CA LEU A 20 -5.90 -12.56 -0.78
C LEU A 20 -6.97 -13.14 0.16
N SER A 21 -6.62 -13.29 1.43
CA SER A 21 -7.61 -13.38 2.50
C SER A 21 -8.35 -12.04 2.68
N GLU A 22 -9.43 -12.05 3.45
CA GLU A 22 -10.16 -10.84 3.83
C GLU A 22 -9.22 -9.82 4.51
N PHE A 23 -8.48 -10.25 5.53
CA PHE A 23 -7.54 -9.38 6.23
C PHE A 23 -6.45 -8.83 5.29
N GLN A 24 -5.91 -9.64 4.38
CA GLN A 24 -4.93 -9.17 3.40
C GLN A 24 -5.54 -8.16 2.42
N THR A 25 -6.82 -8.32 2.08
CA THR A 25 -7.58 -7.37 1.26
C THR A 25 -7.74 -6.03 1.97
N GLU A 26 -8.07 -6.03 3.26
CA GLU A 26 -8.16 -4.80 4.07
C GLU A 26 -6.83 -4.05 4.15
N LEU A 27 -5.71 -4.76 4.23
CA LEU A 27 -4.37 -4.15 4.18
C LEU A 27 -4.11 -3.47 2.83
N VAL A 28 -4.53 -4.09 1.72
CA VAL A 28 -4.46 -3.47 0.39
C VAL A 28 -5.34 -2.22 0.30
N HIS A 29 -6.55 -2.25 0.88
CA HIS A 29 -7.44 -1.08 0.91
C HIS A 29 -6.82 0.07 1.71
N LEU A 30 -6.22 -0.21 2.86
CA LEU A 30 -5.49 0.78 3.64
C LEU A 30 -4.29 1.35 2.84
N ALA A 31 -3.53 0.49 2.18
CA ALA A 31 -2.43 0.91 1.33
C ALA A 31 -2.89 1.79 0.16
N ALA A 32 -4.06 1.53 -0.42
CA ALA A 32 -4.63 2.36 -1.47
C ALA A 32 -4.91 3.79 -0.99
N VAL A 33 -5.36 3.96 0.25
CA VAL A 33 -5.52 5.29 0.88
C VAL A 33 -4.16 6.00 1.00
N LEU A 34 -3.13 5.30 1.47
CA LEU A 34 -1.77 5.87 1.57
C LEU A 34 -1.17 6.23 0.21
N ASN A 35 -1.53 5.50 -0.84
CA ASN A 35 -1.04 5.74 -2.20
C ASN A 35 -1.86 6.80 -2.95
N GLY A 36 -3.00 7.24 -2.40
CA GLY A 36 -3.93 8.17 -3.06
C GLY A 36 -4.85 7.53 -4.11
N ASP A 37 -4.92 6.19 -4.17
CA ASP A 37 -5.65 5.41 -5.17
C ASP A 37 -7.11 5.15 -4.79
N GLN A 38 -7.55 5.52 -3.58
CA GLN A 38 -8.93 5.37 -3.11
C GLN A 38 -9.98 6.07 -3.99
N VAL A 39 -9.55 7.02 -4.82
CA VAL A 39 -10.41 7.75 -5.77
C VAL A 39 -10.60 7.04 -7.11
N LEU A 40 -9.85 5.97 -7.37
CA LEU A 40 -9.94 5.20 -8.61
C LEU A 40 -11.15 4.28 -8.57
N SER A 41 -11.93 4.24 -9.66
CA SER A 41 -13.14 3.42 -9.75
C SER A 41 -12.91 1.92 -9.60
N SER A 42 -11.67 1.46 -9.84
CA SER A 42 -11.27 0.06 -9.69
C SER A 42 -10.94 -0.31 -8.23
N PHE A 43 -10.88 0.66 -7.32
CA PHE A 43 -10.69 0.47 -5.89
C PHE A 43 -11.99 0.80 -5.13
N PRO A 44 -12.20 0.19 -3.96
CA PRO A 44 -11.31 -0.77 -3.27
C PRO A 44 -11.38 -2.19 -3.84
N ASP A 45 -12.40 -2.48 -4.63
CA ASP A 45 -12.98 -3.82 -4.66
C ASP A 45 -12.58 -4.68 -5.86
N GLU A 46 -12.47 -4.11 -7.06
CA GLU A 46 -12.16 -4.90 -8.25
C GLU A 46 -10.68 -5.26 -8.35
N THR A 47 -9.80 -4.37 -7.88
CA THR A 47 -8.36 -4.54 -8.00
C THR A 47 -7.85 -5.55 -6.97
N SER A 48 -8.28 -5.44 -5.71
CA SER A 48 -7.86 -6.36 -4.65
C SER A 48 -8.36 -7.79 -4.87
N ARG A 49 -9.57 -7.97 -5.42
CA ARG A 49 -10.15 -9.30 -5.71
C ARG A 49 -9.36 -10.12 -6.72
N ARG A 50 -8.53 -9.48 -7.55
CA ARG A 50 -7.71 -10.14 -8.58
C ARG A 50 -6.25 -10.32 -8.17
N MET A 51 -5.85 -9.83 -7.00
CA MET A 51 -4.47 -9.92 -6.51
C MET A 51 -4.18 -11.29 -5.91
N SER A 52 -3.00 -11.81 -6.24
CA SER A 52 -2.36 -12.86 -5.46
C SER A 52 -1.78 -12.27 -4.15
N VAL A 53 -1.44 -13.13 -3.18
CA VAL A 53 -0.73 -12.71 -1.95
C VAL A 53 0.55 -11.95 -2.27
N LYS A 54 1.27 -12.36 -3.33
CA LYS A 54 2.45 -11.66 -3.81
C LYS A 54 2.14 -10.26 -4.33
N ASP A 55 1.12 -10.13 -5.18
CA ASP A 55 0.73 -8.82 -5.73
C ASP A 55 0.28 -7.86 -4.62
N GLY A 56 -0.44 -8.38 -3.63
CA GLY A 56 -0.86 -7.61 -2.46
C GLY A 56 0.34 -7.12 -1.62
N ASP A 57 1.32 -7.97 -1.35
CA ASP A 57 2.54 -7.60 -0.63
C ASP A 57 3.36 -6.53 -1.36
N GLU A 58 3.55 -6.70 -2.68
CA GLU A 58 4.24 -5.73 -3.53
C GLU A 58 3.52 -4.37 -3.54
N TYR A 59 2.18 -4.37 -3.65
CA TYR A 59 1.38 -3.16 -3.62
C TYR A 59 1.48 -2.43 -2.28
N VAL A 60 1.27 -3.15 -1.17
CA VAL A 60 1.31 -2.58 0.20
C VAL A 60 2.71 -2.01 0.49
N SER A 61 3.75 -2.78 0.21
CA SER A 61 5.14 -2.34 0.42
C SER A 61 5.48 -1.10 -0.40
N GLY A 62 5.06 -1.06 -1.67
CA GLY A 62 5.26 0.09 -2.54
C GLY A 62 4.49 1.34 -2.08
N ALA A 63 3.24 1.19 -1.64
CA ALA A 63 2.43 2.29 -1.12
C ALA A 63 3.05 2.89 0.15
N VAL A 64 3.46 2.05 1.10
CA VAL A 64 4.11 2.50 2.35
C VAL A 64 5.43 3.20 2.05
N SER A 65 6.27 2.67 1.15
CA SER A 65 7.54 3.32 0.79
C SER A 65 7.31 4.72 0.22
N ARG A 66 6.39 4.87 -0.74
CA ARG A 66 6.07 6.17 -1.36
C ARG A 66 5.50 7.17 -0.36
N PHE A 67 4.56 6.73 0.48
CA PHE A 67 4.00 7.58 1.53
C PHE A 67 5.08 8.06 2.51
N MET A 68 5.99 7.18 2.93
CA MET A 68 7.08 7.53 3.84
C MET A 68 8.12 8.46 3.18
N GLU A 69 8.40 8.28 1.90
CA GLU A 69 9.28 9.18 1.12
C GLU A 69 8.67 10.58 1.02
N ALA A 70 7.40 10.68 0.62
CA ALA A 70 6.69 11.95 0.54
C ALA A 70 6.59 12.64 1.92
N SER A 71 6.35 11.87 2.98
CA SER A 71 6.34 12.39 4.36
C SER A 71 7.70 12.96 4.78
N LYS A 72 8.80 12.28 4.43
CA LYS A 72 10.16 12.80 4.68
C LYS A 72 10.44 14.07 3.90
N GLU A 73 9.97 14.16 2.66
CA GLU A 73 10.13 15.34 1.83
C GLU A 73 9.31 16.53 2.36
N ALA A 74 8.03 16.31 2.69
CA ALA A 74 7.18 17.32 3.30
C ALA A 74 7.79 17.89 4.58
N LYS A 75 8.35 17.03 5.44
CA LYS A 75 9.07 17.46 6.65
C LYS A 75 10.28 18.33 6.32
N LYS A 76 11.08 17.99 5.30
CA LYS A 76 12.23 18.81 4.85
C LYS A 76 11.79 20.17 4.31
N LEU A 77 10.59 20.26 3.74
CA LEU A 77 10.00 21.50 3.24
C LEU A 77 9.30 22.34 4.33
N GLY A 78 9.33 21.89 5.59
CA GLY A 78 8.80 22.65 6.73
C GLY A 78 7.34 22.32 7.08
N ALA A 79 6.80 21.20 6.60
CA ALA A 79 5.52 20.71 7.10
C ALA A 79 5.62 20.36 8.60
N ASP A 80 4.52 20.59 9.32
CA ASP A 80 4.39 20.20 10.72
C ASP A 80 4.53 18.68 10.89
N GLU A 81 5.16 18.23 11.98
CA GLU A 81 5.39 16.79 12.20
C GLU A 81 4.10 15.99 12.44
N SER A 82 3.01 16.65 12.84
CA SER A 82 1.68 16.06 12.98
C SER A 82 0.87 16.07 11.68
N ALA A 83 1.36 16.75 10.63
CA ALA A 83 0.68 16.78 9.35
C ALA A 83 0.74 15.40 8.68
N ILE A 84 -0.41 14.94 8.18
CA ILE A 84 -0.51 13.73 7.37
C ILE A 84 -0.42 14.16 5.90
N VAL A 85 0.52 13.57 5.15
CA VAL A 85 0.65 13.84 3.71
C VAL A 85 -0.54 13.24 2.96
N ASP A 86 -1.26 14.08 2.23
CA ASP A 86 -2.28 13.63 1.29
C ASP A 86 -1.64 13.31 -0.06
N MET A 87 -1.59 12.02 -0.40
CA MET A 87 -0.99 11.53 -1.63
C MET A 87 -1.99 11.58 -2.78
N ARG A 88 -1.52 11.95 -3.97
CA ARG A 88 -2.31 11.88 -5.20
C ARG A 88 -1.92 10.65 -6.00
N SER A 89 -2.92 9.87 -6.44
CA SER A 89 -2.69 8.70 -7.30
C SER A 89 -1.84 9.06 -8.52
N SER A 90 -0.75 8.31 -8.69
CA SER A 90 0.17 8.45 -9.84
C SER A 90 -0.54 8.25 -11.19
N LEU A 91 -1.64 7.49 -11.21
CA LEU A 91 -2.43 7.21 -12.41
C LEU A 91 -3.32 8.38 -12.85
N THR A 92 -3.53 9.39 -11.99
CA THR A 92 -4.33 10.58 -12.32
C THR A 92 -3.55 11.66 -13.07
N THR A 93 -2.25 11.47 -13.31
CA THR A 93 -1.38 12.45 -13.98
C THR A 93 -1.35 12.32 -15.51
N ARG A 94 -1.94 11.28 -16.10
CA ARG A 94 -1.99 11.13 -17.55
C ARG A 94 -3.11 12.00 -18.14
N LYS A 95 -2.81 13.27 -18.44
CA LYS A 95 -3.63 14.03 -19.40
C LYS A 95 -3.60 13.25 -20.72
N LYS A 96 -4.77 12.79 -21.20
CA LYS A 96 -4.94 12.52 -22.63
C LYS A 96 -4.69 13.86 -23.32
N LEU A 97 -3.53 14.02 -23.96
CA LEU A 97 -3.36 15.11 -24.90
C LEU A 97 -4.44 14.92 -25.98
N PRO A 98 -5.16 15.99 -26.38
CA PRO A 98 -6.09 15.93 -27.50
C PRO A 98 -5.37 15.53 -28.81
#